data_AF-A0A529WXD2-F1
#
_entry.id   AF-A0A529WXD2-F1
#
_cell.length_a   1.000
_cell.length_b   1.000
_cell.length_c   1.000
_cell.angle_alpha   90.00
_cell.angle_beta   90.00
_cell.angle_gamma   90.00
#
_symmetry.space_group_name_H-M   'P 1'
#
loop_
_entity.id
_entity.type
_entity.pdbx_description
1 polymer ?
#
loop_
_entity_poly.entity_id
_entity_poly.type
_entity_poly.pdbx_seq_one_letter_code
_entity_poly.pdbx_strand_id
1 'polypeptide(L)'
;MRITLAAQSLIPAKGYGGTQRQVEWLVTELVRLGHHVVLIAAPGSSHPMCDVRHAVSDAECRAAIPRDTQIVNLHAWKVEVPFPTLNTEHGHLPDYPRPQPNWNFLSARHAELHGRKTFVYNGFPVDAY
;
A
#
# COMPACT_ATOMS: atom_id res chain seq x y z
N MET A 1 0.33 -14.25 -8.74
CA MET A 1 1.46 -13.28 -8.76
C MET A 1 1.96 -13.08 -7.34
N ARG A 2 3.24 -12.72 -7.14
CA ARG A 2 3.73 -12.21 -5.85
C ARG A 2 3.67 -10.69 -5.80
N ILE A 3 2.87 -10.16 -4.88
CA ILE A 3 2.60 -8.74 -4.69
C ILE A 3 3.04 -8.34 -3.29
N THR A 4 3.84 -7.29 -3.17
CA THR A 4 4.22 -6.74 -1.86
C THR A 4 3.51 -5.42 -1.64
N LEU A 5 2.77 -5.29 -0.53
CA LEU A 5 2.17 -4.04 -0.10
C LEU A 5 3.00 -3.51 1.06
N ALA A 6 3.36 -2.22 1.04
CA ALA A 6 4.10 -1.60 2.14
C ALA A 6 3.42 -0.32 2.63
N ALA A 7 3.25 -0.22 3.95
CA ALA A 7 2.69 0.95 4.61
C ALA A 7 3.43 1.20 5.93
N GLN A 8 3.86 2.43 6.19
CA GLN A 8 4.57 2.79 7.42
C GLN A 8 3.57 3.01 8.57
N SER A 9 2.79 1.98 8.89
CA SER A 9 1.69 2.07 9.86
C SER A 9 1.42 0.72 10.52
N LEU A 10 0.76 0.73 11.68
CA LEU A 10 0.30 -0.49 12.36
C LEU A 10 -0.98 -1.00 11.71
N ILE A 11 -0.99 -2.24 11.22
CA ILE A 11 -2.12 -2.88 10.53
C ILE A 11 -2.44 -4.22 11.22
N PRO A 12 -3.68 -4.49 11.65
CA PRO A 12 -4.88 -3.69 11.46
C PRO A 12 -4.93 -2.44 12.35
N ALA A 13 -5.80 -1.49 12.00
CA ALA A 13 -6.06 -0.32 12.84
C ALA A 13 -6.81 -0.71 14.13
N LYS A 14 -6.25 -0.36 15.30
CA LYS A 14 -6.94 -0.54 16.60
C LYS A 14 -7.99 0.55 16.89
N GLY A 15 -7.91 1.70 16.21
CA GLY A 15 -8.79 2.85 16.41
C GLY A 15 -9.01 3.63 15.11
N TYR A 16 -8.72 4.93 15.12
CA TYR A 16 -8.71 5.72 13.89
C TYR A 16 -7.65 5.17 12.91
N GLY A 17 -8.03 5.03 11.63
CA GLY A 17 -7.11 4.52 10.61
C GLY A 17 -7.81 4.17 9.30
N GLY A 18 -7.93 5.14 8.39
CA GLY A 18 -8.52 4.93 7.07
C GLY A 18 -7.58 4.13 6.16
N THR A 19 -6.35 4.61 5.97
CA THR A 19 -5.34 3.96 5.13
C THR A 19 -5.02 2.55 5.58
N GLN A 20 -4.90 2.32 6.89
CA GLN A 20 -4.65 1.00 7.46
C GLN A 20 -5.74 0.00 7.07
N ARG A 21 -7.02 0.39 7.18
CA ARG A 21 -8.17 -0.44 6.77
C ARG A 21 -8.17 -0.68 5.26
N GLN A 22 -7.90 0.35 4.46
CA GLN A 22 -7.79 0.19 3.00
C GLN A 22 -6.70 -0.80 2.61
N VAL A 23 -5.53 -0.75 3.26
CA VAL A 23 -4.44 -1.70 3.00
C VAL A 23 -4.85 -3.10 3.42
N GLU A 24 -5.41 -3.28 4.61
CA GLU A 24 -5.89 -4.57 5.11
C GLU A 24 -6.92 -5.22 4.17
N TRP A 25 -7.93 -4.45 3.75
CA TRP A 25 -8.96 -4.94 2.82
C TRP A 25 -8.37 -5.28 1.45
N LEU A 26 -7.47 -4.43 0.94
CA LEU A 26 -6.79 -4.70 -0.32
C LEU A 26 -5.93 -5.98 -0.24
N VAL A 27 -5.19 -6.18 0.86
CA VAL A 27 -4.43 -7.42 1.09
C VAL A 27 -5.38 -8.62 1.07
N THR A 28 -6.48 -8.55 1.82
CA THR A 28 -7.48 -9.64 1.89
C THR A 28 -8.01 -10.00 0.50
N GLU A 29 -8.46 -9.02 -0.27
CA GLU A 29 -9.03 -9.27 -1.59
C GLU A 29 -7.99 -9.74 -2.62
N LEU A 30 -6.75 -9.23 -2.56
CA LEU A 30 -5.67 -9.76 -3.41
C LEU A 30 -5.36 -11.22 -3.10
N VAL A 31 -5.38 -11.63 -1.82
CA VAL A 31 -5.23 -13.04 -1.47
C VAL A 31 -6.41 -13.88 -1.97
N ARG A 32 -7.66 -13.38 -1.81
CA ARG A 32 -8.87 -14.06 -2.31
C ARG A 32 -8.87 -14.26 -3.83
N LEU A 33 -8.27 -13.32 -4.57
CA LEU A 33 -8.04 -13.44 -6.02
C LEU A 33 -6.90 -14.40 -6.40
N GLY A 34 -6.25 -15.06 -5.44
CA GLY A 34 -5.21 -16.06 -5.68
C GLY A 34 -3.80 -15.48 -5.83
N HIS A 35 -3.56 -14.23 -5.40
CA HIS A 35 -2.22 -13.68 -5.36
C HIS A 35 -1.48 -14.09 -4.07
N HIS A 36 -0.15 -14.26 -4.17
CA HIS A 36 0.73 -14.41 -3.01
C HIS A 36 1.10 -13.03 -2.51
N VAL A 37 0.53 -12.61 -1.39
CA VAL A 37 0.71 -11.27 -0.85
C VAL A 37 1.73 -11.27 0.29
N VAL A 38 2.59 -10.26 0.32
CA VAL A 38 3.42 -9.92 1.48
C VAL A 38 3.05 -8.51 1.93
N LEU A 39 2.74 -8.36 3.22
CA LEU A 39 2.47 -7.07 3.84
C LEU A 39 3.69 -6.63 4.65
N ILE A 40 4.28 -5.49 4.29
CA ILE A 40 5.32 -4.81 5.07
C ILE A 40 4.67 -3.67 5.86
N ALA A 41 4.73 -3.75 7.18
CA ALA A 41 4.07 -2.81 8.06
C ALA A 41 4.86 -2.56 9.36
N ALA A 42 4.41 -1.64 10.21
CA ALA A 42 5.10 -1.37 11.47
C ALA A 42 5.10 -2.60 12.40
N PRO A 43 6.10 -2.76 13.28
CA PRO A 43 6.14 -3.83 14.27
C PRO A 43 4.84 -3.96 15.08
N GLY A 44 4.39 -5.19 15.29
CA GLY A 44 3.09 -5.50 15.91
C GLY A 44 1.92 -5.59 14.91
N SER A 45 2.19 -5.38 13.62
CA SER A 45 1.20 -5.62 12.57
C SER A 45 1.00 -7.12 12.33
N SER A 46 -0.21 -7.49 11.91
CA SER A 46 -0.59 -8.87 11.61
C SER A 46 -1.69 -8.91 10.54
N HIS A 47 -1.79 -10.04 9.85
CA HIS A 47 -2.86 -10.30 8.88
C HIS A 47 -3.08 -11.81 8.79
N PRO A 48 -4.33 -12.30 8.79
CA PRO A 48 -4.59 -13.75 8.90
C PRO A 48 -4.27 -14.55 7.63
N MET A 49 -4.16 -13.89 6.47
CA MET A 49 -4.12 -14.56 5.16
C MET A 49 -2.82 -14.37 4.36
N CYS A 50 -1.80 -13.68 4.88
CA CYS A 50 -0.58 -13.37 4.13
C CYS A 50 0.67 -13.36 5.00
N ASP A 51 1.86 -13.37 4.38
CA ASP A 51 3.14 -13.14 5.08
C ASP A 51 3.20 -11.67 5.53
N VAL A 52 3.48 -11.43 6.81
CA VAL A 52 3.64 -10.09 7.37
C VAL A 52 5.08 -9.90 7.83
N ARG A 53 5.71 -8.86 7.30
CA ARG A 53 7.08 -8.46 7.64
C ARG A 53 7.06 -7.08 8.26
N HIS A 54 7.98 -6.85 9.20
CA HIS A 54 8.01 -5.60 9.94
C HIS A 54 9.15 -4.70 9.48
N ALA A 55 8.87 -3.41 9.34
CA ALA A 55 9.85 -2.38 9.02
C ALA A 55 9.45 -1.04 9.65
N VAL A 56 10.42 -0.29 10.15
CA VAL A 56 10.24 1.10 10.61
C VAL A 56 11.01 2.11 9.76
N SER A 57 12.00 1.64 8.99
CA SER A 57 12.85 2.45 8.11
C SER A 57 12.78 2.00 6.65
N ASP A 58 13.20 2.87 5.75
CA ASP A 58 13.31 2.58 4.31
C ASP A 58 14.26 1.41 4.01
N ALA A 59 15.35 1.29 4.77
CA ALA A 59 16.32 0.21 4.61
C ALA A 59 15.72 -1.15 4.99
N GLU A 60 14.99 -1.21 6.11
CA GLU A 60 14.27 -2.41 6.53
C GLU A 60 13.14 -2.75 5.55
N CYS A 61 12.41 -1.74 5.05
CA CYS A 61 11.37 -1.96 4.06
C CYS A 61 11.96 -2.63 2.80
N ARG A 62 13.05 -2.08 2.26
CA ARG A 62 13.76 -2.69 1.11
C ARG A 62 14.22 -4.12 1.41
N ALA A 63 14.80 -4.37 2.59
CA ALA A 63 15.30 -5.69 2.98
C ALA A 63 14.16 -6.71 3.18
N ALA A 64 12.99 -6.24 3.60
CA ALA A 64 11.82 -7.08 3.82
C ALA A 64 11.13 -7.50 2.52
N ILE A 65 11.38 -6.86 1.37
CA ILE A 65 10.75 -7.24 0.10
C ILE A 65 11.30 -8.60 -0.40
N PRO A 66 10.46 -9.62 -0.63
CA PRO A 66 10.89 -10.88 -1.23
C PRO A 66 11.54 -10.67 -2.60
N ARG A 67 12.61 -11.42 -2.91
CA ARG A 67 13.36 -11.30 -4.17
C ARG A 67 12.53 -11.62 -5.41
N ASP A 68 11.53 -12.48 -5.29
CA ASP A 68 10.59 -12.87 -6.34
C ASP A 68 9.33 -11.98 -6.39
N THR A 69 9.35 -10.82 -5.73
CA THR A 69 8.29 -9.81 -5.84
C THR A 69 8.17 -9.31 -7.27
N GLN A 70 6.95 -9.36 -7.83
CA GLN A 70 6.69 -8.89 -9.19
C GLN A 70 6.28 -7.41 -9.22
N ILE A 71 5.61 -6.93 -8.17
CA ILE A 71 5.22 -5.53 -8.02
C ILE A 71 5.16 -5.16 -6.53
N VAL A 72 5.57 -3.92 -6.22
CA VAL A 72 5.42 -3.30 -4.90
C VAL A 72 4.34 -2.23 -4.99
N ASN A 73 3.34 -2.27 -4.12
CA ASN A 73 2.37 -1.20 -3.94
C ASN A 73 2.65 -0.46 -2.63
N LEU A 74 3.09 0.79 -2.74
CA LEU A 74 3.43 1.65 -1.62
C LEU A 74 2.23 2.51 -1.23
N HIS A 75 1.82 2.44 0.03
CA HIS A 75 0.69 3.22 0.55
C HIS A 75 1.22 4.35 1.42
N ALA A 76 1.30 5.56 0.83
CA ALA A 76 1.88 6.78 1.42
C ALA A 76 3.35 6.68 1.90
N TRP A 77 3.99 5.51 1.84
CA TRP A 77 5.41 5.33 2.14
C TRP A 77 6.25 5.67 0.91
N LYS A 78 7.07 6.72 1.01
CA LYS A 78 7.84 7.30 -0.11
C LYS A 78 9.21 6.64 -0.33
N VAL A 79 9.32 5.34 -0.03
CA VAL A 79 10.57 4.58 -0.16
C VAL A 79 10.83 4.22 -1.63
N GLU A 80 12.06 4.39 -2.09
CA GLU A 80 12.48 3.86 -3.40
C GLU A 80 12.90 2.39 -3.28
N VAL A 81 12.42 1.57 -4.22
CA VAL A 81 12.63 0.12 -4.25
C VAL A 81 12.99 -0.33 -5.68
N PRO A 82 13.85 -1.36 -5.85
CA PRO A 82 14.31 -1.81 -7.16
C PRO A 82 13.30 -2.77 -7.84
N PHE A 83 12.00 -2.50 -7.72
CA PHE A 83 10.93 -3.34 -8.27
C PHE A 83 9.93 -2.46 -9.04
N PRO A 84 9.16 -3.02 -9.99
CA PRO A 84 7.99 -2.35 -10.52
C PRO A 84 7.12 -1.86 -9.36
N THR A 85 6.83 -0.56 -9.34
CA THR A 85 6.19 0.09 -8.20
C THR A 85 4.91 0.80 -8.62
N LEU A 86 3.87 0.68 -7.79
CA LEU A 86 2.68 1.53 -7.77
C LEU A 86 2.69 2.33 -6.47
N ASN A 87 2.48 3.64 -6.56
CA ASN A 87 2.44 4.53 -5.40
C ASN A 87 1.01 5.05 -5.20
N THR A 88 0.38 4.67 -4.09
CA THR A 88 -0.95 5.17 -3.72
C THR A 88 -0.83 6.35 -2.76
N GLU A 89 -1.28 7.52 -3.23
CA GLU A 89 -1.40 8.73 -2.39
C GLU A 89 -2.72 8.71 -1.62
N HIS A 90 -2.63 8.79 -0.29
CA HIS A 90 -3.79 8.83 0.61
C HIS A 90 -4.04 10.23 1.18
N GLY A 91 -3.05 11.11 1.15
CA GLY A 91 -3.12 12.46 1.71
C GLY A 91 -3.20 13.55 0.64
N HIS A 92 -3.42 14.79 1.08
CA HIS A 92 -3.42 15.95 0.19
C HIS A 92 -2.06 16.67 0.23
N LEU A 93 -1.19 16.34 -0.71
CA LEU A 93 0.17 16.87 -0.83
C LEU A 93 0.47 17.30 -2.28
N PRO A 94 -0.23 18.32 -2.81
CA PRO A 94 -0.10 18.75 -4.21
C PRO A 94 1.35 19.11 -4.57
N ASP A 95 2.05 19.77 -3.66
CA ASP A 95 3.41 20.28 -3.88
C ASP A 95 4.52 19.27 -3.60
N TYR A 96 4.18 18.05 -3.17
CA TYR A 96 5.19 17.02 -2.93
C TYR A 96 5.85 16.59 -4.25
N PRO A 97 7.19 16.69 -4.39
CA PRO A 97 7.89 16.19 -5.56
C PRO A 97 7.73 14.67 -5.63
N ARG A 98 7.20 14.18 -6.75
CA ARG A 98 6.95 12.74 -7.01
C ARG A 98 7.91 12.24 -8.09
N PRO A 99 9.19 12.00 -7.75
CA PRO A 99 10.19 11.54 -8.72
C PRO A 99 9.93 10.10 -9.18
N GLN A 100 9.25 9.28 -8.38
CA GLN A 100 8.89 7.92 -8.76
C GLN A 100 7.79 7.92 -9.84
N PRO A 101 7.85 7.00 -10.83
CA PRO A 101 6.77 6.81 -11.77
C PRO A 101 5.55 6.11 -11.11
N ASN A 102 4.44 6.00 -11.85
CA ASN A 102 3.24 5.20 -11.49
C ASN A 102 2.61 5.57 -10.15
N TRP A 103 1.84 6.66 -10.15
CA TRP A 103 1.02 7.08 -9.01
C TRP A 103 -0.46 6.88 -9.31
N ASN A 104 -1.22 6.46 -8.31
CA ASN A 104 -2.67 6.58 -8.30
C ASN A 104 -3.15 7.38 -7.09
N PHE A 105 -4.33 7.96 -7.26
CA PHE A 105 -5.01 8.79 -6.27
C PHE A 105 -6.39 8.21 -5.98
N LEU A 106 -7.01 8.67 -4.89
CA LEU A 106 -8.28 8.11 -4.39
C LEU A 106 -9.52 8.51 -5.19
N SER A 107 -9.41 9.53 -6.06
CA SER A 107 -10.52 10.00 -6.91
C SER A 107 -10.00 10.86 -8.07
N ALA A 108 -10.86 11.11 -9.06
CA ALA A 108 -10.56 12.03 -10.16
C ALA A 108 -10.13 13.42 -9.66
N ARG A 109 -10.90 14.00 -8.71
CA ARG A 109 -10.56 15.31 -8.12
C ARG A 109 -9.25 15.25 -7.34
N HIS A 110 -9.00 14.15 -6.63
CA HIS A 110 -7.75 13.98 -5.89
C HIS A 110 -6.54 13.91 -6.83
N ALA A 111 -6.65 13.20 -7.95
CA ALA A 111 -5.62 13.18 -8.98
C ALA A 111 -5.39 14.56 -9.60
N GLU A 112 -6.47 15.26 -9.96
CA GLU A 112 -6.42 16.60 -10.55
C GLU A 112 -5.70 17.60 -9.65
N LEU A 113 -6.02 17.61 -8.34
CA LEU A 113 -5.36 18.45 -7.34
C LEU A 113 -3.85 18.19 -7.24
N HIS A 114 -3.38 17.02 -7.68
CA HIS A 114 -1.97 16.65 -7.73
C HIS A 114 -1.35 16.75 -9.14
N GLY A 115 -2.08 17.33 -10.11
CA GLY A 115 -1.62 17.43 -11.51
C GLY A 115 -1.55 16.07 -12.23
N ARG A 116 -2.37 15.10 -11.83
CA ARG A 116 -2.39 13.72 -12.34
C ARG A 116 -3.78 13.34 -12.85
N LYS A 117 -3.86 12.20 -13.55
CA LYS A 117 -5.11 11.69 -14.15
C LYS A 117 -5.48 10.27 -13.73
N THR A 118 -4.54 9.54 -13.14
CA THR A 118 -4.70 8.14 -12.74
C THR A 118 -5.26 8.04 -11.33
N PHE A 119 -6.39 7.35 -11.18
CA PHE A 119 -7.00 7.16 -9.87
C PHE A 119 -7.65 5.79 -9.77
N VAL A 120 -7.79 5.30 -8.54
CA VAL A 120 -8.53 4.10 -8.19
C VAL A 120 -9.30 4.42 -6.92
N TYR A 121 -10.62 4.24 -6.94
CA TYR A 121 -11.44 4.45 -5.76
C TYR A 121 -11.10 3.42 -4.69
N ASN A 122 -11.25 3.83 -3.43
CA ASN A 122 -11.13 2.93 -2.30
C ASN A 122 -12.22 1.86 -2.36
N GLY A 123 -11.82 0.59 -2.35
CA GLY A 123 -12.72 -0.53 -2.18
C GLY A 123 -13.10 -0.71 -0.70
N PHE A 124 -14.35 -1.09 -0.46
CA PHE A 124 -14.88 -1.43 0.86
C PHE A 124 -15.46 -2.84 0.83
N PRO A 125 -15.19 -3.68 1.85
CA PRO A 125 -15.81 -4.98 1.96
C PRO A 125 -17.28 -4.80 2.32
N VAL A 126 -18.17 -5.02 1.35
CA VAL A 126 -19.62 -4.95 1.59
C VAL A 126 -20.15 -6.15 2.35
N ASP A 127 -19.47 -7.31 2.25
CA ASP A 127 -19.87 -8.54 2.96
C ASP A 127 -19.78 -8.44 4.50
N ALA A 128 -19.13 -7.39 5.00
CA ALA A 128 -18.96 -7.12 6.43
C ALA A 128 -20.04 -6.16 7.00
N TYR A 129 -21.02 -5.77 6.19
CA TYR A 129 -22.13 -4.87 6.52
C TYR A 129 -23.48 -5.51 6.17
#